data_AF-A0A1V8T8W1-F1
#
_entry.id   AF-A0A1V8T8W1-F1
#
_cell.length_a   1.000
_cell.length_b   1.000
_cell.length_c   1.000
_cell.angle_alpha   90.00
_cell.angle_beta   90.00
_cell.angle_gamma   90.00
#
_symmetry.space_group_name_H-M   'P 1'
#
loop_
_entity.id
_entity.type
_entity.pdbx_description
1 polymer ?
#
loop_
_entity_poly.entity_id
_entity_poly.type
_entity_poly.pdbx_seq_one_letter_code
_entity_poly.pdbx_strand_id
1 'polypeptide(L)'
;MKVSLAAQGWKALAAKLHGQLPLSPKESQRLLTALTTSFRKHLDDVHPTSAHDVGLNHQAGPSLSTRSNKQTLHSSATFADNHMAAILTGPLLSGKSGNAADRRLESARRELDGGVHPFEVLETFQKQGHCETKVAALCVRQYLGRVGKLKFADRVPALQMDEASSRILRWLWTTGQYKDPHFIDEHAFRRDVVAIVMREGREEILWEWLKLDEKIAVKSSSTINVNHWEGSTMSPFLWKGRLLRSMVEEALMADRTTRSAIPALNIFLRAFAMQRSGRRLKTHMAWLPCDPARVALFKALQDHKGTPYNLPADRFDDFLTTYSTIARAPGLDFDRAILMLHSTSQPDSRPLCDVLSRCLGGDREEDHDSHYTSMLARHWQTEFPPAQQMHLMLHAVAVLRLDEQFEHADDFLQLVRIEHPEAKLKMEPEIASMMRRIRSRCLGMQLERSDETEQELMGASREARIVNTPHTPLPGKNAEGDVSIEEEMLEASRRSRAAKSSSFPTPGYV
;
A
#
# COMPACT_ATOMS: atom_id res chain seq x y z
N MET A 1 -47.52 9.33 -27.15
CA MET A 1 -48.16 9.41 -25.81
C MET A 1 -47.13 9.03 -24.76
N LYS A 2 -46.66 9.99 -23.96
CA LYS A 2 -45.65 9.76 -22.91
C LYS A 2 -46.35 9.15 -21.69
N VAL A 3 -46.14 7.86 -21.45
CA VAL A 3 -46.69 7.18 -20.27
C VAL A 3 -46.04 7.77 -19.02
N SER A 4 -46.85 8.28 -18.09
CA SER A 4 -46.40 8.91 -16.85
C SER A 4 -45.55 7.94 -16.01
N LEU A 5 -44.37 8.41 -15.59
CA LEU A 5 -43.45 7.71 -14.68
C LEU A 5 -44.14 7.26 -13.39
N ALA A 6 -45.16 8.01 -12.94
CA ALA A 6 -45.96 7.63 -11.78
C ALA A 6 -46.70 6.31 -12.01
N ALA A 7 -47.34 6.13 -13.17
CA ALA A 7 -48.10 4.92 -13.48
C ALA A 7 -47.21 3.66 -13.58
N GLN A 8 -45.97 3.82 -14.02
CA GLN A 8 -44.98 2.73 -14.03
C GLN A 8 -44.48 2.39 -12.62
N GLY A 9 -44.31 3.40 -11.75
CA GLY A 9 -43.98 3.20 -10.33
C GLY A 9 -45.05 2.42 -9.57
N TRP A 10 -46.34 2.71 -9.81
CA TRP A 10 -47.45 1.99 -9.18
C TRP A 10 -47.52 0.51 -9.59
N LYS A 11 -47.26 0.17 -10.86
CA LYS A 11 -47.22 -1.22 -11.32
C LYS A 11 -46.06 -2.01 -10.69
N ALA A 12 -44.91 -1.37 -10.49
CA ALA A 12 -43.76 -1.98 -9.82
C ALA A 12 -43.97 -2.18 -8.31
N LEU A 13 -44.71 -1.28 -7.64
CA LEU A 13 -45.12 -1.44 -6.25
C LEU A 13 -46.16 -2.54 -6.08
N ALA A 14 -47.19 -2.57 -6.94
CA ALA A 14 -48.21 -3.61 -6.92
C ALA A 14 -47.60 -5.01 -7.12
N ALA A 15 -46.69 -5.16 -8.09
CA ALA A 15 -45.99 -6.43 -8.33
C ALA A 15 -45.12 -6.89 -7.14
N LYS A 16 -44.63 -5.98 -6.29
CA LYS A 16 -43.84 -6.30 -5.08
C LYS A 16 -44.68 -6.53 -3.83
N LEU A 17 -45.93 -6.03 -3.78
CA LEU A 17 -46.86 -6.30 -2.69
C LEU A 17 -47.60 -7.65 -2.81
N HIS A 18 -47.55 -8.32 -3.97
CA HIS A 18 -48.21 -9.63 -4.17
C HIS A 18 -47.39 -10.84 -3.70
N GLY A 19 -46.16 -10.64 -3.21
CA GLY A 19 -45.48 -11.63 -2.38
C GLY A 19 -46.09 -11.58 -0.97
N GLN A 20 -47.16 -12.33 -0.75
CA GLN A 20 -47.92 -12.38 0.50
C GLN A 20 -47.01 -12.68 1.71
N LEU A 21 -46.58 -11.64 2.41
CA LEU A 21 -46.15 -11.76 3.80
C LEU A 21 -47.39 -11.49 4.65
N PRO A 22 -47.81 -12.41 5.54
CA PRO A 22 -48.92 -12.16 6.45
C PRO A 22 -48.47 -11.11 7.48
N LEU A 23 -48.58 -9.83 7.11
CA LEU A 23 -48.53 -8.71 8.04
C LEU A 23 -49.52 -9.03 9.15
N SER A 24 -49.05 -9.07 10.40
CA SER A 24 -49.96 -9.31 11.50
C SER A 24 -51.02 -8.21 11.50
N PRO A 25 -52.27 -8.49 11.90
CA PRO A 25 -53.34 -7.49 11.93
C PRO A 25 -52.96 -6.23 12.75
N LYS A 26 -52.00 -6.33 13.67
CA LYS A 26 -51.45 -5.20 14.42
C LYS A 26 -50.50 -4.32 13.58
N GLU A 27 -49.71 -4.91 12.70
CA GLU A 27 -48.79 -4.18 11.82
C GLU A 27 -49.54 -3.46 10.71
N SER A 28 -50.57 -4.10 10.14
CA SER A 28 -51.43 -3.44 9.15
C SER A 28 -52.18 -2.27 9.78
N GLN A 29 -52.73 -2.42 11.00
CA GLN A 29 -53.31 -1.30 11.74
C GLN A 29 -52.30 -0.18 12.02
N ARG A 30 -51.08 -0.51 12.48
CA ARG A 30 -50.03 0.50 12.71
C ARG A 30 -49.69 1.28 11.44
N LEU A 31 -49.58 0.58 10.30
CA LEU A 31 -49.31 1.22 9.02
C LEU A 31 -50.46 2.13 8.59
N LEU A 32 -51.69 1.67 8.74
CA LEU A 32 -52.89 2.43 8.39
C LEU A 32 -53.06 3.67 9.29
N THR A 33 -52.81 3.55 10.59
CA THR A 33 -52.81 4.68 11.53
C THR A 33 -51.70 5.67 11.20
N ALA A 34 -50.50 5.21 10.87
CA ALA A 34 -49.39 6.09 10.48
C ALA A 34 -49.68 6.84 9.17
N LEU A 35 -50.23 6.16 8.16
CA LEU A 35 -50.62 6.78 6.89
C LEU A 35 -51.72 7.82 7.08
N THR A 36 -52.77 7.49 7.83
CA THR A 36 -53.90 8.39 8.06
C THR A 36 -53.54 9.59 8.92
N THR A 37 -52.68 9.43 9.93
CA THR A 37 -52.19 10.57 10.74
C THR A 37 -51.28 11.48 9.93
N SER A 38 -50.39 10.92 9.11
CA SER A 38 -49.55 11.71 8.20
C SER A 38 -50.39 12.50 7.19
N PHE A 39 -51.44 11.88 6.63
CA PHE A 39 -52.30 12.53 5.65
C PHE A 39 -53.13 13.67 6.27
N ARG A 40 -53.70 13.46 7.46
CA ARG A 40 -54.44 14.51 8.19
C ARG A 40 -53.54 15.68 8.55
N LYS A 41 -52.36 15.41 9.11
CA LYS A 41 -51.39 16.46 9.46
C LYS A 41 -51.03 17.31 8.23
N HIS A 42 -50.82 16.67 7.08
CA HIS A 42 -50.50 17.40 5.86
C HIS A 42 -51.69 18.16 5.28
N LEU A 43 -52.91 17.62 5.37
CA LEU A 43 -54.12 18.34 5.00
C LEU A 43 -54.37 19.55 5.90
N ASP A 44 -54.10 19.44 7.20
CA ASP A 44 -54.23 20.55 8.16
C ASP A 44 -53.17 21.64 7.90
N ASP A 45 -51.94 21.25 7.50
CA ASP A 45 -50.89 22.20 7.11
C ASP A 45 -51.21 22.93 5.78
N VAL A 46 -51.81 22.25 4.81
CA VAL A 46 -52.12 22.81 3.48
C VAL A 46 -53.45 23.58 3.47
N HIS A 47 -54.39 23.17 4.32
CA HIS A 47 -55.65 23.84 4.56
C HIS A 47 -55.73 24.27 6.02
N PRO A 48 -54.90 25.24 6.47
CA PRO A 48 -55.09 25.83 7.77
C PRO A 48 -56.53 26.33 7.79
N THR A 49 -57.35 25.75 8.64
CA THR A 49 -58.76 26.10 8.72
C THR A 49 -58.78 27.53 9.23
N SER A 50 -58.97 28.47 8.32
CA SER A 50 -59.24 29.89 8.61
C SER A 50 -60.59 29.98 9.33
N ALA A 51 -60.60 29.54 10.59
CA ALA A 51 -61.69 29.69 11.53
C ALA A 51 -61.12 30.39 12.77
N HIS A 52 -60.52 31.55 12.54
CA HIS A 52 -60.42 32.61 13.54
C HIS A 52 -60.51 33.95 12.82
N ASP A 53 -61.72 34.26 12.36
CA ASP A 53 -62.13 35.62 12.02
C ASP A 53 -63.43 35.90 12.78
N VAL A 54 -63.27 36.28 14.05
CA VAL A 54 -64.28 37.03 14.79
C VAL A 54 -63.53 38.13 15.53
N GLY A 55 -63.73 39.37 15.07
CA GLY A 55 -63.65 40.53 15.96
C GLY A 55 -62.71 41.65 15.54
N LEU A 56 -63.18 42.47 14.59
CA LEU A 56 -63.24 43.95 14.71
C LEU A 56 -61.96 44.70 15.12
N ASN A 57 -61.38 45.49 14.20
CA ASN A 57 -61.54 46.95 14.13
C ASN A 57 -60.33 47.66 13.51
N HIS A 58 -60.64 48.59 12.59
CA HIS A 58 -59.96 49.87 12.27
C HIS A 58 -58.42 49.84 12.03
N GLN A 59 -57.86 50.43 10.98
CA GLN A 59 -58.11 51.75 10.41
C GLN A 59 -57.31 51.89 9.10
N ALA A 60 -57.75 52.83 8.27
CA ALA A 60 -57.30 53.12 6.92
C ALA A 60 -55.83 53.52 6.77
N GLY A 61 -55.26 53.23 5.59
CA GLY A 61 -54.04 53.86 5.08
C GLY A 61 -53.73 53.39 3.66
N PRO A 62 -53.69 54.26 2.63
CA PRO A 62 -53.41 53.86 1.26
C PRO A 62 -51.92 54.07 0.96
N SER A 63 -51.19 52.99 0.65
CA SER A 63 -49.90 53.15 -0.03
C SER A 63 -49.72 52.07 -1.10
N LEU A 64 -49.72 52.56 -2.34
CA LEU A 64 -49.25 51.90 -3.54
C LEU A 64 -47.89 51.21 -3.30
N SER A 65 -47.82 49.91 -3.53
CA SER A 65 -46.58 49.22 -3.88
C SER A 65 -46.88 47.99 -4.71
N THR A 66 -46.91 48.25 -6.02
CA THR A 66 -46.74 47.30 -7.11
C THR A 66 -45.44 46.51 -6.93
N ARG A 67 -45.51 45.35 -6.28
CA ARG A 67 -44.60 44.24 -6.55
C ARG A 67 -45.42 43.05 -6.98
N SER A 68 -45.42 42.85 -8.30
CA SER A 68 -45.77 41.63 -9.00
C SER A 68 -45.02 40.45 -8.35
N ASN A 69 -45.62 39.86 -7.33
CA ASN A 69 -45.27 38.54 -6.88
C ASN A 69 -45.90 37.61 -7.92
N LYS A 70 -45.10 37.20 -8.91
CA LYS A 70 -45.44 36.05 -9.76
C LYS A 70 -45.45 34.83 -8.83
N GLN A 71 -46.54 34.69 -8.07
CA GLN A 71 -46.99 33.42 -7.56
C GLN A 71 -47.24 32.58 -8.81
N THR A 72 -46.21 31.83 -9.20
CA THR A 72 -46.38 30.65 -10.02
C THR A 72 -47.50 29.87 -9.35
N LEU A 73 -48.66 29.86 -9.99
CA LEU A 73 -49.76 28.95 -9.72
C LEU A 73 -49.20 27.55 -9.96
N HIS A 74 -48.42 27.06 -9.01
CA HIS A 74 -48.02 25.67 -8.92
C HIS A 74 -49.33 24.92 -8.74
N SER A 75 -49.84 24.44 -9.87
CA SER A 75 -51.06 23.62 -9.92
C SER A 75 -50.96 22.58 -8.83
N SER A 76 -52.07 22.35 -8.13
CA SER A 76 -52.22 21.28 -7.14
C SER A 76 -51.62 19.95 -7.61
N ALA A 77 -51.62 19.69 -8.93
CA ALA A 77 -50.90 18.59 -9.56
C ALA A 77 -49.38 18.56 -9.28
N THR A 78 -48.67 19.67 -9.41
CA THR A 78 -47.21 19.74 -9.13
C THR A 78 -46.89 19.60 -7.64
N PHE A 79 -47.78 20.08 -6.77
CA PHE A 79 -47.63 19.90 -5.33
C PHE A 79 -47.92 18.44 -4.92
N ALA A 80 -48.94 17.82 -5.51
CA ALA A 80 -49.25 16.41 -5.34
C ALA A 80 -48.12 15.53 -5.90
N ASP A 81 -47.54 15.85 -7.06
CA ASP A 81 -46.41 15.13 -7.63
C ASP A 81 -45.16 15.26 -6.77
N ASN A 82 -44.84 16.46 -6.27
CA ASN A 82 -43.72 16.66 -5.34
C ASN A 82 -43.94 15.98 -3.99
N HIS A 83 -45.17 16.00 -3.48
CA HIS A 83 -45.53 15.32 -2.23
C HIS A 83 -45.50 13.79 -2.39
N MET A 84 -46.02 13.26 -3.50
CA MET A 84 -45.93 11.85 -3.83
C MET A 84 -44.47 11.43 -4.04
N ALA A 85 -43.66 12.25 -4.71
CA ALA A 85 -42.22 12.01 -4.83
C ALA A 85 -41.55 12.00 -3.45
N ALA A 86 -41.89 12.92 -2.54
CA ALA A 86 -41.34 12.95 -1.18
C ALA A 86 -41.76 11.74 -0.33
N ILE A 87 -43.01 11.27 -0.45
CA ILE A 87 -43.47 10.07 0.23
C ILE A 87 -42.79 8.81 -0.33
N LEU A 88 -42.72 8.69 -1.66
CA LEU A 88 -42.14 7.52 -2.33
C LEU A 88 -40.61 7.47 -2.24
N THR A 89 -39.95 8.61 -2.09
CA THR A 89 -38.51 8.70 -1.79
C THR A 89 -38.22 8.71 -0.29
N GLY A 90 -39.27 8.72 0.53
CA GLY A 90 -39.18 8.71 1.98
C GLY A 90 -38.43 7.45 2.48
N PRO A 91 -37.54 7.60 3.48
CA PRO A 91 -36.67 6.53 3.95
C PRO A 91 -37.40 5.32 4.57
N LEU A 92 -38.71 5.43 4.80
CA LEU A 92 -39.55 4.33 5.30
C LEU A 92 -40.09 3.43 4.17
N LEU A 93 -40.19 3.94 2.94
CA LEU A 93 -40.80 3.24 1.80
C LEU A 93 -39.81 2.87 0.70
N SER A 94 -38.67 3.55 0.61
CA SER A 94 -37.53 3.07 -0.18
C SER A 94 -36.90 1.87 0.54
N GLY A 95 -37.51 0.69 0.36
CA GLY A 95 -37.24 -0.58 1.04
C GLY A 95 -35.84 -1.19 0.83
N LYS A 96 -34.81 -0.37 0.63
CA LYS A 96 -33.45 -0.73 1.03
C LYS A 96 -33.25 -0.14 2.42
N SER A 97 -33.42 -0.99 3.43
CA SER A 97 -32.71 -0.84 4.69
C SER A 97 -31.20 -0.90 4.38
N GLY A 98 -30.67 0.18 3.81
CA GLY A 98 -29.24 0.38 3.73
C GLY A 98 -28.77 0.50 5.16
N ASN A 99 -27.72 -0.24 5.51
CA ASN A 99 -27.15 -0.15 6.84
C ASN A 99 -26.87 1.32 7.16
N ALA A 100 -27.01 1.75 8.42
CA ALA A 100 -26.73 3.14 8.79
C ALA A 100 -25.33 3.60 8.30
N ALA A 101 -24.37 2.67 8.25
CA ALA A 101 -23.06 2.81 7.62
C ALA A 101 -23.11 3.24 6.14
N ASP A 102 -23.97 2.62 5.33
CA ASP A 102 -24.12 2.93 3.90
C ASP A 102 -24.70 4.32 3.71
N ARG A 103 -25.69 4.70 4.53
CA ARG A 103 -26.26 6.07 4.51
C ARG A 103 -25.21 7.12 4.87
N ARG A 104 -24.34 6.84 5.84
CA ARG A 104 -23.22 7.72 6.22
C ARG A 104 -22.20 7.84 5.09
N LEU A 105 -21.86 6.73 4.45
CA LEU A 105 -20.96 6.71 3.30
C LEU A 105 -21.51 7.53 2.13
N GLU A 106 -22.80 7.41 1.83
CA GLU A 106 -23.47 8.23 0.82
C GLU A 106 -23.48 9.72 1.18
N SER A 107 -23.71 10.06 2.46
CA SER A 107 -23.67 11.44 2.93
C SER A 107 -22.28 12.04 2.75
N ALA A 108 -21.24 11.33 3.20
CA ALA A 108 -19.85 11.75 3.02
C ALA A 108 -19.51 11.94 1.53
N ARG A 109 -19.99 11.03 0.67
CA ARG A 109 -19.81 11.16 -0.79
C ARG A 109 -20.44 12.43 -1.34
N ARG A 110 -21.68 12.75 -0.95
CA ARG A 110 -22.36 13.97 -1.39
C ARG A 110 -21.62 15.24 -0.96
N GLU A 111 -21.09 15.27 0.28
CA GLU A 111 -20.31 16.41 0.77
C GLU A 111 -18.98 16.56 0.02
N LEU A 112 -18.30 15.45 -0.28
CA LEU A 112 -17.06 15.45 -1.07
C LEU A 112 -17.27 15.89 -2.53
N ASP A 113 -18.42 15.53 -3.12
CA ASP A 113 -18.82 15.95 -4.46
C ASP A 113 -19.20 17.44 -4.48
N GLY A 114 -19.65 18.00 -3.34
CA GLY A 114 -19.92 19.42 -3.14
C GLY A 114 -18.68 20.32 -3.07
N GLY A 115 -17.48 19.76 -3.27
CA GLY A 115 -16.22 20.52 -3.29
C GLY A 115 -15.58 20.77 -1.93
N VAL A 116 -16.22 20.35 -0.83
CA VAL A 116 -15.67 20.45 0.53
C VAL A 116 -14.32 19.73 0.62
N HIS A 117 -13.42 20.22 1.46
CA HIS A 117 -12.12 19.59 1.65
C HIS A 117 -12.26 18.21 2.31
N PRO A 118 -11.58 17.13 1.83
CA PRO A 118 -11.86 15.78 2.32
C PRO A 118 -11.54 15.58 3.81
N PHE A 119 -10.55 16.29 4.34
CA PHE A 119 -10.22 16.21 5.77
C PHE A 119 -11.18 17.01 6.66
N GLU A 120 -11.85 18.04 6.15
CA GLU A 120 -12.91 18.74 6.89
C GLU A 120 -14.14 17.84 7.06
N VAL A 121 -14.48 17.09 6.01
CA VAL A 121 -15.52 16.05 6.08
C VAL A 121 -15.13 15.00 7.10
N LEU A 122 -13.90 14.49 7.05
CA LEU A 122 -13.40 13.51 8.03
C LEU A 122 -13.52 14.01 9.48
N GLU A 123 -13.07 15.24 9.75
CA GLU A 123 -13.13 15.85 11.09
C GLU A 123 -14.58 16.08 11.54
N THR A 124 -15.47 16.44 10.63
CA THR A 124 -16.90 16.61 10.93
C THR A 124 -17.55 15.29 11.31
N PHE A 125 -17.29 14.23 10.55
CA PHE A 125 -17.76 12.88 10.87
C PHE A 125 -17.11 12.31 12.15
N GLN A 126 -15.86 12.70 12.44
CA GLN A 126 -15.20 12.35 13.70
C GLN A 126 -15.88 13.02 14.89
N LYS A 127 -16.18 14.32 14.82
CA LYS A 127 -16.91 15.06 15.87
C LYS A 127 -18.30 14.47 16.14
N GLN A 128 -18.95 13.92 15.11
CA GLN A 128 -20.23 13.23 15.22
C GLN A 128 -20.12 11.80 15.78
N GLY A 129 -18.91 11.25 15.95
CA GLY A 129 -18.72 9.85 16.36
C GLY A 129 -19.17 8.84 15.30
N HIS A 130 -19.16 9.23 14.02
CA HIS A 130 -19.66 8.43 12.89
C HIS A 130 -18.58 8.14 11.85
N CYS A 131 -17.33 8.45 12.15
CA CYS A 131 -16.22 8.22 11.23
C CYS A 131 -15.80 6.75 11.22
N GLU A 132 -16.40 5.98 10.31
CA GLU A 132 -16.04 4.59 10.02
C GLU A 132 -14.86 4.52 9.03
N THR A 133 -14.12 3.41 9.05
CA THR A 133 -12.96 3.15 8.18
C THR A 133 -13.27 3.35 6.70
N LYS A 134 -14.48 2.99 6.25
CA LYS A 134 -14.92 3.18 4.85
C LYS A 134 -15.06 4.66 4.48
N VAL A 135 -15.54 5.49 5.40
CA VAL A 135 -15.68 6.94 5.19
C VAL A 135 -14.29 7.59 5.13
N ALA A 136 -13.38 7.19 6.03
CA ALA A 136 -12.00 7.66 6.00
C ALA A 136 -11.27 7.25 4.71
N ALA A 137 -11.45 6.01 4.27
CA ALA A 137 -10.91 5.52 3.01
C ALA A 137 -11.41 6.31 1.80
N LEU A 138 -12.70 6.67 1.77
CA LEU A 138 -13.27 7.50 0.73
C LEU A 138 -12.64 8.91 0.72
N CYS A 139 -12.50 9.54 1.90
CA CYS A 139 -11.91 10.88 2.02
C CYS A 139 -10.44 10.89 1.56
N VAL A 140 -9.64 9.91 2.01
CA VAL A 140 -8.23 9.76 1.64
C VAL A 140 -8.06 9.51 0.14
N ARG A 141 -8.89 8.64 -0.45
CA ARG A 141 -8.85 8.37 -1.88
C ARG A 141 -9.22 9.58 -2.72
N GLN A 142 -10.26 10.32 -2.32
CA GLN A 142 -10.67 11.54 -3.00
C GLN A 142 -9.57 12.61 -2.91
N TYR A 143 -8.92 12.72 -1.75
CA TYR A 143 -7.79 13.62 -1.55
C TYR A 143 -6.60 13.27 -2.45
N LEU A 144 -6.18 12.01 -2.48
CA LEU A 144 -5.15 11.55 -3.41
C LEU A 144 -5.54 11.77 -4.88
N GLY A 145 -6.83 11.64 -5.22
CA GLY A 145 -7.34 11.95 -6.55
C GLY A 145 -7.23 13.45 -6.89
N ARG A 146 -7.39 14.34 -5.91
CA ARG A 146 -7.17 15.80 -6.08
C ARG A 146 -5.67 16.11 -6.23
N VAL A 147 -4.83 15.60 -5.32
CA VAL A 147 -3.37 15.79 -5.37
C VAL A 147 -2.75 15.18 -6.63
N GLY A 148 -3.26 14.03 -7.09
CA GLY A 148 -2.81 13.36 -8.30
C GLY A 148 -3.02 14.19 -9.57
N LYS A 149 -4.00 15.11 -9.59
CA LYS A 149 -4.24 16.03 -10.70
C LYS A 149 -3.28 17.22 -10.72
N LEU A 150 -2.61 17.52 -9.61
CA LEU A 150 -1.60 18.58 -9.53
C LEU A 150 -0.30 18.15 -10.24
N LYS A 151 0.47 19.14 -10.69
CA LYS A 151 1.81 18.92 -11.25
C LYS A 151 2.73 18.31 -10.19
N PHE A 152 3.68 17.47 -10.62
CA PHE A 152 4.56 16.74 -9.71
C PHE A 152 5.26 17.66 -8.69
N ALA A 153 5.76 18.82 -9.12
CA ALA A 153 6.42 19.81 -8.26
C ALA A 153 5.51 20.39 -7.16
N ASP A 154 4.20 20.51 -7.44
CA ASP A 154 3.23 21.11 -6.52
C ASP A 154 2.62 20.09 -5.55
N ARG A 155 2.85 18.78 -5.77
CA ARG A 155 2.25 17.72 -4.96
C ARG A 155 2.78 17.70 -3.54
N VAL A 156 4.10 17.75 -3.36
CA VAL A 156 4.72 17.68 -2.03
C VAL A 156 4.37 18.91 -1.18
N PRO A 157 4.47 20.16 -1.70
CA PRO A 157 4.03 21.34 -0.94
C PRO A 157 2.55 21.30 -0.58
N ALA A 158 1.67 20.85 -1.48
CA ALA A 158 0.24 20.72 -1.18
C ALA A 158 -0.03 19.72 -0.05
N LEU A 159 0.64 18.55 -0.07
CA LEU A 159 0.53 17.56 0.99
C LEU A 159 1.03 18.09 2.35
N GLN A 160 2.12 18.84 2.35
CA GLN A 160 2.71 19.43 3.54
C GLN A 160 1.82 20.55 4.12
N MET A 161 1.26 21.41 3.26
CA MET A 161 0.38 22.51 3.66
C MET A 161 -0.89 22.00 4.35
N ASP A 162 -1.45 20.89 3.88
CA ASP A 162 -2.68 20.32 4.46
C ASP A 162 -2.41 19.49 5.73
N GLU A 163 -1.15 19.13 6.00
CA GLU A 163 -0.73 18.18 7.04
C GLU A 163 -1.53 16.86 6.97
N ALA A 164 -1.76 16.37 5.75
CA ALA A 164 -2.67 15.27 5.46
C ALA A 164 -2.33 14.01 6.27
N SER A 165 -1.06 13.63 6.34
CA SER A 165 -0.63 12.47 7.13
C SER A 165 -0.95 12.63 8.61
N SER A 166 -0.66 13.80 9.17
CA SER A 166 -0.81 14.09 10.60
C SER A 166 -2.28 14.04 11.02
N ARG A 167 -3.20 14.55 10.17
CA ARG A 167 -4.63 14.49 10.44
C ARG A 167 -5.17 13.06 10.40
N ILE A 168 -4.78 12.28 9.39
CA ILE A 168 -5.20 10.88 9.26
C ILE A 168 -4.69 10.06 10.45
N LEU A 169 -3.41 10.22 10.80
CA LEU A 169 -2.77 9.48 11.88
C LEU A 169 -3.35 9.88 13.24
N ARG A 170 -3.59 11.18 13.47
CA ARG A 170 -4.29 11.67 14.67
C ARG A 170 -5.67 11.05 14.78
N TRP A 171 -6.44 11.02 13.70
CA TRP A 171 -7.74 10.33 13.67
C TRP A 171 -7.57 8.85 14.03
N LEU A 172 -6.64 8.15 13.39
CA LEU A 172 -6.42 6.73 13.58
C LEU A 172 -6.06 6.39 15.04
N TRP A 173 -5.18 7.18 15.66
CA TRP A 173 -4.77 6.99 17.05
C TRP A 173 -5.84 7.37 18.05
N THR A 174 -6.52 8.51 17.85
CA THR A 174 -7.58 8.99 18.77
C THR A 174 -8.80 8.08 18.78
N THR A 175 -9.15 7.51 17.63
CA THR A 175 -10.27 6.57 17.49
C THR A 175 -9.90 5.13 17.80
N GLY A 176 -8.60 4.81 17.89
CA GLY A 176 -8.12 3.44 18.08
C GLY A 176 -8.37 2.52 16.87
N GLN A 177 -8.72 3.07 15.71
CA GLN A 177 -9.07 2.31 14.50
C GLN A 177 -7.89 1.54 13.91
N TYR A 178 -6.64 1.87 14.28
CA TYR A 178 -5.48 1.05 13.93
C TYR A 178 -5.55 -0.40 14.47
N LYS A 179 -6.41 -0.64 15.46
CA LYS A 179 -6.65 -1.97 16.04
C LYS A 179 -7.79 -2.73 15.36
N ASP A 180 -8.60 -2.05 14.56
CA ASP A 180 -9.75 -2.66 13.91
C ASP A 180 -9.27 -3.60 12.79
N PRO A 181 -9.64 -4.90 12.81
CA PRO A 181 -9.29 -5.83 11.73
C PRO A 181 -9.75 -5.32 10.35
N HIS A 182 -10.85 -4.57 10.27
CA HIS A 182 -11.30 -4.00 8.99
C HIS A 182 -10.32 -2.99 8.41
N PHE A 183 -9.66 -2.21 9.28
CA PHE A 183 -8.58 -1.31 8.86
C PHE A 183 -7.37 -2.10 8.31
N ILE A 184 -7.03 -3.19 9.00
CA ILE A 184 -5.93 -4.09 8.62
C ILE A 184 -6.21 -4.81 7.29
N ASP A 185 -7.46 -5.16 7.02
CA ASP A 185 -7.83 -5.93 5.82
C ASP A 185 -8.08 -5.05 4.58
N GLU A 186 -8.50 -3.79 4.76
CA GLU A 186 -8.74 -2.86 3.64
C GLU A 186 -7.42 -2.41 2.98
N HIS A 187 -6.91 -3.23 2.04
CA HIS A 187 -5.64 -3.01 1.37
C HIS A 187 -5.55 -1.66 0.66
N ALA A 188 -6.64 -1.24 0.01
CA ALA A 188 -6.67 0.02 -0.73
C ALA A 188 -6.47 1.20 0.20
N PHE A 189 -7.16 1.22 1.36
CA PHE A 189 -7.03 2.30 2.31
C PHE A 189 -5.62 2.41 2.88
N ARG A 190 -5.04 1.28 3.33
CA ARG A 190 -3.67 1.26 3.86
C ARG A 190 -2.66 1.75 2.83
N ARG A 191 -2.76 1.28 1.58
CA ARG A 191 -1.87 1.73 0.49
C ARG A 191 -1.99 3.24 0.29
N ASP A 192 -3.21 3.76 0.28
CA ASP A 192 -3.47 5.19 0.10
C ASP A 192 -2.90 6.02 1.27
N VAL A 193 -3.02 5.54 2.52
CA VAL A 193 -2.40 6.19 3.70
C VAL A 193 -0.88 6.18 3.62
N VAL A 194 -0.26 5.03 3.30
CA VAL A 194 1.19 4.91 3.13
C VAL A 194 1.68 5.86 2.03
N ALA A 195 0.96 5.95 0.92
CA ALA A 195 1.30 6.87 -0.16
C ALA A 195 1.32 8.33 0.29
N ILE A 196 0.34 8.77 1.09
CA ILE A 196 0.33 10.14 1.66
C ILE A 196 1.54 10.34 2.58
N VAL A 197 1.75 9.42 3.53
CA VAL A 197 2.79 9.56 4.57
C VAL A 197 4.19 9.57 3.96
N MET A 198 4.46 8.70 2.99
CA MET A 198 5.76 8.64 2.31
C MET A 198 6.00 9.84 1.40
N ARG A 199 4.98 10.32 0.67
CA ARG A 199 5.10 11.52 -0.17
C ARG A 199 5.29 12.80 0.63
N GLU A 200 4.79 12.85 1.86
CA GLU A 200 5.05 13.95 2.78
C GLU A 200 6.45 13.88 3.42
N GLY A 201 7.17 12.75 3.28
CA GLY A 201 8.49 12.54 3.86
C GLY A 201 8.46 12.16 5.34
N ARG A 202 7.31 11.72 5.87
CA ARG A 202 7.15 11.34 7.29
C ARG A 202 7.19 9.83 7.52
N GLU A 203 8.09 9.13 6.82
CA GLU A 203 8.19 7.67 6.89
C GLU A 203 8.49 7.13 8.29
N GLU A 204 9.15 7.92 9.15
CA GLU A 204 9.42 7.56 10.54
C GLU A 204 8.16 7.21 11.33
N ILE A 205 7.02 7.83 11.01
CA ILE A 205 5.76 7.51 11.67
C ILE A 205 5.27 6.10 11.31
N LEU A 206 5.53 5.64 10.08
CA LEU A 206 5.22 4.26 9.67
C LEU A 206 6.11 3.25 10.40
N TRP A 207 7.38 3.60 10.63
CA TRP A 207 8.30 2.79 11.42
C TRP A 207 7.90 2.72 12.89
N GLU A 208 7.46 3.84 13.48
CA GLU A 208 6.88 3.87 14.81
C GLU A 208 5.60 3.03 14.89
N TRP A 209 4.76 3.08 13.85
CA TRP A 209 3.56 2.25 13.79
C TRP A 209 3.91 0.76 13.74
N LEU A 210 4.91 0.36 12.95
CA LEU A 210 5.41 -1.01 12.95
C LEU A 210 5.88 -1.43 14.36
N LYS A 211 6.51 -0.51 15.11
CA LYS A 211 6.97 -0.67 16.51
C LYS A 211 5.87 -0.74 17.55
N LEU A 212 4.64 -0.34 17.22
CA LEU A 212 3.55 -0.48 18.17
C LEU A 212 3.33 -1.96 18.51
N ASP A 213 3.47 -2.23 19.81
CA ASP A 213 3.43 -3.56 20.37
C ASP A 213 2.00 -4.07 20.47
N GLU A 214 1.81 -5.32 20.09
CA GLU A 214 0.51 -5.95 19.96
C GLU A 214 0.13 -6.70 21.24
N LYS A 215 0.16 -6.00 22.38
CA LYS A 215 -0.59 -6.46 23.57
C LYS A 215 -2.11 -6.61 23.27
N ILE A 216 -2.54 -6.20 22.08
CA ILE A 216 -3.89 -6.25 21.52
C ILE A 216 -4.25 -7.65 21.00
N ALA A 217 -3.30 -8.48 20.55
CA ALA A 217 -3.58 -9.80 19.97
C ALA A 217 -3.39 -10.99 20.94
N VAL A 218 -2.62 -10.82 22.02
CA VAL A 218 -2.14 -11.95 22.85
C VAL A 218 -2.89 -12.06 24.18
N LYS A 219 -4.16 -11.65 24.26
CA LYS A 219 -5.00 -12.02 25.42
C LYS A 219 -5.59 -13.43 25.34
N SER A 220 -5.44 -14.14 24.23
CA SER A 220 -6.13 -15.42 23.97
C SER A 220 -5.23 -16.63 23.69
N SER A 221 -3.91 -16.55 23.79
CA SER A 221 -3.06 -17.73 23.53
C SER A 221 -1.86 -17.81 24.46
N SER A 222 -2.08 -18.40 25.63
CA SER A 222 -1.01 -18.93 26.47
C SER A 222 -0.34 -20.09 25.73
N THR A 223 0.98 -19.99 25.53
CA THR A 223 1.90 -21.01 24.97
C THR A 223 1.89 -21.18 23.44
N ILE A 224 2.23 -20.12 22.69
CA ILE A 224 2.58 -20.27 21.27
C ILE A 224 4.00 -20.86 21.16
N ASN A 225 4.05 -22.13 20.75
CA ASN A 225 5.27 -22.88 20.50
C ASN A 225 5.95 -22.29 19.23
N VAL A 226 7.17 -21.77 19.38
CA VAL A 226 7.91 -20.97 18.37
C VAL A 226 8.24 -21.75 17.09
N ASN A 227 8.09 -23.08 17.10
CA ASN A 227 8.60 -23.97 16.05
C ASN A 227 7.56 -24.40 15.01
N HIS A 228 6.28 -24.04 15.16
CA HIS A 228 5.25 -24.41 14.18
C HIS A 228 4.72 -23.17 13.45
N TRP A 229 5.35 -22.88 12.32
CA TRP A 229 5.18 -21.69 11.48
C TRP A 229 4.11 -21.86 10.39
N GLU A 230 3.57 -23.06 10.21
CA GLU A 230 2.62 -23.39 9.16
C GLU A 230 1.17 -23.17 9.63
N GLY A 231 0.62 -21.99 9.30
CA GLY A 231 -0.78 -21.91 8.88
C GLY A 231 -1.74 -21.05 9.71
N SER A 232 -1.54 -20.84 11.02
CA SER A 232 -2.58 -20.16 11.84
C SER A 232 -2.08 -19.04 12.78
N THR A 233 -0.84 -19.12 13.26
CA THR A 233 -0.33 -18.23 14.33
C THR A 233 0.24 -16.89 13.84
N MET A 234 0.48 -16.71 12.53
CA MET A 234 1.02 -15.46 11.97
C MET A 234 -0.03 -14.37 11.69
N SER A 235 -1.33 -14.71 11.76
CA SER A 235 -2.44 -13.79 11.48
C SER A 235 -2.28 -12.38 12.11
N PRO A 236 -1.93 -12.22 13.40
CA PRO A 236 -1.87 -10.89 14.02
C PRO A 236 -0.76 -10.01 13.44
N PHE A 237 0.33 -10.56 12.90
CA PHE A 237 1.43 -9.77 12.34
C PHE A 237 1.36 -9.58 10.83
N LEU A 238 0.41 -10.20 10.12
CA LEU A 238 0.29 -10.09 8.66
C LEU A 238 0.10 -8.65 8.20
N TRP A 239 -0.58 -7.83 8.99
CA TRP A 239 -0.77 -6.42 8.66
C TRP A 239 0.55 -5.65 8.60
N LYS A 240 1.53 -6.00 9.45
CA LYS A 240 2.87 -5.38 9.43
C LYS A 240 3.57 -5.67 8.11
N GLY A 241 3.51 -6.91 7.64
CA GLY A 241 4.07 -7.31 6.35
C GLY A 241 3.36 -6.66 5.16
N ARG A 242 2.02 -6.54 5.23
CA ARG A 242 1.23 -5.81 4.22
C ARG A 242 1.53 -4.31 4.21
N LEU A 243 1.76 -3.69 5.37
CA LEU A 243 2.17 -2.29 5.47
C LEU A 243 3.55 -2.09 4.84
N LEU A 244 4.49 -2.96 5.19
CA LEU A 244 5.84 -3.00 4.61
C LEU A 244 5.84 -3.16 3.10
N ARG A 245 5.00 -4.05 2.58
CA ARG A 245 4.79 -4.19 1.14
C ARG A 245 4.30 -2.89 0.51
N SER A 246 3.30 -2.22 1.12
CA SER A 246 2.82 -0.93 0.61
C SER A 246 3.91 0.15 0.65
N MET A 247 4.80 0.14 1.65
CA MET A 247 5.93 1.08 1.72
C MET A 247 6.93 0.84 0.58
N VAL A 248 7.29 -0.41 0.34
CA VAL A 248 8.16 -0.81 -0.78
C VAL A 248 7.53 -0.47 -2.12
N GLU A 249 6.26 -0.80 -2.32
CA GLU A 249 5.52 -0.47 -3.55
C GLU A 249 5.50 1.04 -3.77
N GLU A 250 5.21 1.87 -2.76
CA GLU A 250 5.23 3.32 -2.94
C GLU A 250 6.63 3.86 -3.22
N ALA A 251 7.68 3.34 -2.57
CA ALA A 251 9.06 3.73 -2.86
C ALA A 251 9.45 3.42 -4.32
N LEU A 252 9.06 2.26 -4.84
CA LEU A 252 9.26 1.90 -6.25
C LEU A 252 8.47 2.81 -7.21
N MET A 253 7.29 3.29 -6.77
CA MET A 253 6.42 4.15 -7.57
C MET A 253 6.86 5.61 -7.57
N ALA A 254 7.37 6.11 -6.44
CA ALA A 254 7.83 7.48 -6.27
C ALA A 254 9.00 7.78 -7.21
N ASP A 255 9.90 6.81 -7.37
CA ASP A 255 11.12 6.98 -8.14
C ASP A 255 11.01 6.47 -9.59
N ARG A 256 9.80 6.43 -10.15
CA ARG A 256 9.58 6.01 -11.55
C ARG A 256 10.35 6.85 -12.58
N THR A 257 10.72 8.08 -12.23
CA THR A 257 11.48 8.98 -13.09
C THR A 257 12.94 8.55 -13.20
N THR A 258 13.61 8.24 -12.08
CA THR A 258 15.00 7.76 -12.10
C THR A 258 15.09 6.24 -12.22
N ARG A 259 13.98 5.54 -11.96
CA ARG A 259 13.87 4.08 -11.86
C ARG A 259 14.87 3.50 -10.86
N SER A 260 15.18 4.21 -9.78
CA SER A 260 16.01 3.67 -8.71
C SER A 260 15.19 2.75 -7.80
N ALA A 261 15.68 1.52 -7.57
CA ALA A 261 15.11 0.62 -6.57
C ALA A 261 15.71 0.84 -5.17
N ILE A 262 16.67 1.76 -5.03
CA ILE A 262 17.44 1.99 -3.80
C ILE A 262 16.53 2.34 -2.61
N PRO A 263 15.55 3.26 -2.70
CA PRO A 263 14.71 3.61 -1.55
C PRO A 263 13.88 2.41 -1.07
N ALA A 264 13.32 1.65 -2.01
CA ALA A 264 12.52 0.47 -1.70
C ALA A 264 13.35 -0.64 -1.06
N LEU A 265 14.59 -0.82 -1.54
CA LEU A 265 15.53 -1.76 -0.95
C LEU A 265 15.96 -1.34 0.45
N ASN A 266 16.23 -0.05 0.68
CA ASN A 266 16.58 0.46 2.01
C ASN A 266 15.45 0.20 3.03
N ILE A 267 14.19 0.38 2.63
CA ILE A 267 13.03 0.02 3.46
C ILE A 267 13.05 -1.46 3.83
N PHE A 268 13.26 -2.34 2.84
CA PHE A 268 13.33 -3.77 3.08
C PHE A 268 14.49 -4.17 3.99
N LEU A 269 15.70 -3.68 3.73
CA LEU A 269 16.89 -3.97 4.53
C LEU A 269 16.75 -3.44 5.96
N ARG A 270 16.17 -2.24 6.14
CA ARG A 270 15.85 -1.68 7.47
C ARG A 270 14.87 -2.56 8.23
N ALA A 271 13.81 -3.02 7.58
CA ALA A 271 12.85 -3.94 8.20
C ALA A 271 13.46 -5.29 8.55
N PHE A 272 14.32 -5.84 7.69
CA PHE A 272 15.02 -7.08 7.96
C PHE A 272 16.00 -6.93 9.15
N ALA A 273 16.72 -5.81 9.23
CA ALA A 273 17.58 -5.49 10.36
C ALA A 273 16.78 -5.38 11.67
N MET A 274 15.57 -4.79 11.62
CA MET A 274 14.64 -4.75 12.75
C MET A 274 14.16 -6.16 13.14
N GLN A 275 13.83 -7.02 12.16
CA GLN A 275 13.43 -8.40 12.40
C GLN A 275 14.55 -9.19 13.09
N ARG A 276 15.78 -9.09 12.58
CA ARG A 276 16.96 -9.76 13.14
C ARG A 276 17.28 -9.26 14.55
N SER A 277 17.21 -7.96 14.78
CA SER A 277 17.38 -7.35 16.11
C SER A 277 16.27 -7.81 17.07
N GLY A 278 15.04 -7.91 16.58
CA GLY A 278 13.90 -8.43 17.31
C GLY A 278 14.08 -9.88 17.75
N ARG A 279 14.63 -10.75 16.89
CA ARG A 279 14.97 -12.14 17.24
C ARG A 279 16.01 -12.21 18.35
N ARG A 280 17.05 -11.37 18.29
CA ARG A 280 18.10 -11.30 19.32
C ARG A 280 17.54 -10.83 20.67
N LEU A 281 16.68 -9.82 20.64
CA LEU A 281 16.08 -9.20 21.84
C LEU A 281 14.79 -9.89 22.30
N LYS A 282 14.33 -10.94 21.60
CA LYS A 282 13.04 -11.63 21.83
C LYS A 282 11.84 -10.67 21.90
N THR A 283 11.83 -9.63 21.07
CA THR A 283 10.70 -8.69 20.96
C THR A 283 9.71 -9.15 19.89
N HIS A 284 8.51 -8.56 19.85
CA HIS A 284 7.51 -8.84 18.83
C HIS A 284 7.99 -8.56 17.39
N MET A 285 9.06 -7.76 17.22
CA MET A 285 9.72 -7.52 15.93
C MET A 285 10.32 -8.77 15.30
N ALA A 286 10.63 -9.79 16.09
CA ALA A 286 11.11 -11.08 15.57
C ALA A 286 10.16 -11.67 14.51
N TRP A 287 8.86 -11.35 14.63
CA TRP A 287 7.75 -11.85 13.83
C TRP A 287 7.37 -10.95 12.65
N LEU A 288 8.15 -9.91 12.37
CA LEU A 288 7.89 -9.01 11.26
C LEU A 288 7.90 -9.79 9.93
N PRO A 289 6.77 -9.90 9.19
CA PRO A 289 6.73 -10.63 7.95
C PRO A 289 7.35 -9.78 6.83
N CYS A 290 8.61 -10.07 6.48
CA CYS A 290 9.30 -9.39 5.39
C CYS A 290 8.94 -9.96 4.01
N ASP A 291 8.29 -11.13 3.95
CA ASP A 291 8.00 -11.84 2.70
C ASP A 291 7.12 -11.03 1.70
N PRO A 292 6.05 -10.33 2.12
CA PRO A 292 5.26 -9.54 1.17
C PRO A 292 6.06 -8.39 0.54
N ALA A 293 6.97 -7.77 1.28
CA ALA A 293 7.87 -6.73 0.79
C ALA A 293 8.94 -7.32 -0.15
N ARG A 294 9.48 -8.49 0.21
CA ARG A 294 10.41 -9.27 -0.62
C ARG A 294 9.79 -9.59 -1.99
N VAL A 295 8.56 -10.11 -2.01
CA VAL A 295 7.84 -10.44 -3.26
C VAL A 295 7.60 -9.20 -4.12
N ALA A 296 7.27 -8.05 -3.52
CA ALA A 296 7.11 -6.80 -4.27
C ALA A 296 8.43 -6.32 -4.91
N LEU A 297 9.54 -6.36 -4.16
CA LEU A 297 10.88 -6.07 -4.70
C LEU A 297 11.27 -7.06 -5.80
N PHE A 298 11.09 -8.36 -5.56
CA PHE A 298 11.40 -9.41 -6.52
C PHE A 298 10.66 -9.18 -7.85
N LYS A 299 9.35 -8.92 -7.80
CA LYS A 299 8.54 -8.63 -9.00
C LYS A 299 9.00 -7.37 -9.73
N ALA A 300 9.40 -6.33 -8.99
CA ALA A 300 9.89 -5.10 -9.58
C ALA A 300 11.24 -5.29 -10.27
N LEU A 301 12.15 -6.06 -9.67
CA LEU A 301 13.46 -6.39 -10.25
C LEU A 301 13.33 -7.37 -11.43
N GLN A 302 12.33 -8.26 -11.39
CA GLN A 302 12.06 -9.21 -12.46
C GLN A 302 11.38 -8.56 -13.67
N ASP A 303 10.66 -7.44 -13.56
CA ASP A 303 9.81 -6.97 -14.67
C ASP A 303 10.58 -6.70 -15.98
N HIS A 304 10.55 -7.67 -16.90
CA HIS A 304 11.26 -7.66 -18.19
C HIS A 304 10.62 -6.72 -19.23
N LYS A 305 9.38 -6.27 -18.98
CA LYS A 305 8.65 -5.42 -19.92
C LYS A 305 9.09 -3.96 -19.82
N GLY A 306 9.68 -3.57 -18.70
CA GLY A 306 10.25 -2.24 -18.48
C GLY A 306 11.75 -2.16 -18.77
N THR A 307 12.29 -0.94 -18.72
CA THR A 307 13.73 -0.79 -18.46
C THR A 307 13.95 -1.23 -17.00
N PRO A 308 15.01 -1.99 -16.72
CA PRO A 308 15.31 -2.45 -15.37
C PRO A 308 15.45 -1.27 -14.42
N TYR A 309 15.16 -1.51 -13.14
CA TYR A 309 15.50 -0.54 -12.10
C TYR A 309 17.03 -0.44 -12.00
N ASN A 310 17.53 0.79 -11.86
CA ASN A 310 18.95 1.00 -11.56
C ASN A 310 19.19 0.57 -10.11
N LEU A 311 20.09 -0.39 -9.93
CA LEU A 311 20.47 -0.90 -8.62
C LEU A 311 21.99 -1.12 -8.58
N PRO A 312 22.69 -0.43 -7.66
CA PRO A 312 24.10 -0.65 -7.40
C PRO A 312 24.40 -2.11 -7.00
N ALA A 313 25.57 -2.61 -7.43
CA ALA A 313 26.00 -3.99 -7.23
C ALA A 313 26.07 -4.39 -5.75
N ASP A 314 26.66 -3.52 -4.94
CA ASP A 314 26.84 -3.66 -3.50
C ASP A 314 25.49 -3.84 -2.79
N ARG A 315 24.50 -3.03 -3.16
CA ARG A 315 23.15 -3.10 -2.59
C ARG A 315 22.41 -4.35 -3.02
N PHE A 316 22.62 -4.78 -4.26
CA PHE A 316 22.04 -6.03 -4.74
C PHE A 316 22.63 -7.25 -4.01
N ASP A 317 23.93 -7.25 -3.74
CA ASP A 317 24.58 -8.33 -2.98
C ASP A 317 24.14 -8.37 -1.51
N ASP A 318 23.96 -7.20 -0.88
CA ASP A 318 23.35 -7.07 0.45
C ASP A 318 21.93 -7.66 0.46
N PHE A 319 21.15 -7.39 -0.59
CA PHE A 319 19.81 -7.93 -0.77
C PHE A 319 19.85 -9.45 -0.92
N LEU A 320 20.70 -10.01 -1.79
CA LEU A 320 20.84 -11.45 -1.98
C LEU A 320 21.32 -12.17 -0.71
N THR A 321 22.25 -11.57 0.01
CA THR A 321 22.74 -12.09 1.29
C THR A 321 21.60 -12.13 2.28
N THR A 322 20.84 -11.04 2.41
CA THR A 322 19.64 -10.98 3.25
C THR A 322 18.60 -12.01 2.83
N TYR A 323 18.36 -12.13 1.52
CA TYR A 323 17.43 -13.05 0.92
C TYR A 323 17.72 -14.50 1.31
N SER A 324 19.00 -14.91 1.27
CA SER A 324 19.44 -16.27 1.64
C SER A 324 19.26 -16.61 3.14
N THR A 325 19.15 -15.59 4.00
CA THR A 325 18.97 -15.79 5.45
C THR A 325 17.50 -15.92 5.86
N ILE A 326 16.56 -15.51 5.00
CA ILE A 326 15.14 -15.76 5.21
C ILE A 326 14.93 -17.25 4.93
N ALA A 327 14.39 -17.98 5.93
CA ALA A 327 14.38 -19.44 6.03
C ALA A 327 14.13 -20.19 4.72
N ARG A 328 14.87 -21.30 4.50
CA ARG A 328 14.88 -22.18 3.31
C ARG A 328 13.50 -22.75 2.92
N ALA A 329 12.59 -21.92 2.42
CA ALA A 329 11.45 -22.40 1.67
C ALA A 329 11.91 -22.72 0.23
N PRO A 330 11.46 -23.85 -0.36
CA PRO A 330 11.92 -24.27 -1.69
C PRO A 330 11.75 -23.20 -2.78
N GLY A 331 10.71 -22.36 -2.70
CA GLY A 331 10.53 -21.26 -3.65
C GLY A 331 11.61 -20.18 -3.63
N LEU A 332 12.36 -20.06 -2.53
CA LEU A 332 13.42 -19.06 -2.41
C LEU A 332 14.63 -19.40 -3.27
N ASP A 333 14.90 -20.69 -3.56
CA ASP A 333 16.01 -21.07 -4.42
C ASP A 333 15.76 -20.61 -5.87
N PHE A 334 14.52 -20.77 -6.37
CA PHE A 334 14.12 -20.27 -7.68
C PHE A 334 14.21 -18.75 -7.75
N ASP A 335 13.59 -18.06 -6.81
CA ASP A 335 13.61 -16.60 -6.77
C ASP A 335 15.06 -16.07 -6.68
N ARG A 336 15.93 -16.69 -5.87
CA ARG A 336 17.35 -16.32 -5.79
C ARG A 336 18.04 -16.52 -7.13
N ALA A 337 17.84 -17.67 -7.75
CA ALA A 337 18.43 -17.98 -9.04
C ALA A 337 17.95 -17.03 -10.15
N ILE A 338 16.67 -16.68 -10.14
CA ILE A 338 16.07 -15.69 -11.04
C ILE A 338 16.66 -14.30 -10.77
N LEU A 339 16.81 -13.90 -9.50
CA LEU A 339 17.46 -12.62 -9.17
C LEU A 339 18.89 -12.59 -9.69
N MET A 340 19.69 -13.63 -9.46
CA MET A 340 21.07 -13.72 -9.96
C MET A 340 21.13 -13.63 -11.50
N LEU A 341 20.17 -14.25 -12.18
CA LEU A 341 20.03 -14.14 -13.63
C LEU A 341 19.71 -12.69 -14.08
N HIS A 342 19.04 -11.90 -13.24
CA HIS A 342 18.72 -10.50 -13.48
C HIS A 342 19.68 -9.51 -12.83
N SER A 343 20.80 -9.98 -12.27
CA SER A 343 21.83 -9.12 -11.69
C SER A 343 22.28 -8.08 -12.70
N THR A 344 22.30 -6.82 -12.28
CA THR A 344 22.69 -5.69 -13.15
C THR A 344 24.18 -5.73 -13.46
N SER A 345 24.99 -6.23 -12.53
CA SER A 345 26.45 -6.15 -12.60
C SER A 345 27.08 -7.38 -13.24
N GLN A 346 26.61 -8.56 -12.86
CA GLN A 346 27.10 -9.86 -13.36
C GLN A 346 25.93 -10.84 -13.38
N PRO A 347 25.17 -10.92 -14.49
CA PRO A 347 24.10 -11.91 -14.60
C PRO A 347 24.70 -13.31 -14.52
N ASP A 348 24.23 -14.13 -13.60
CA ASP A 348 24.69 -15.52 -13.44
C ASP A 348 23.49 -16.47 -13.61
N SER A 349 23.63 -17.37 -14.57
CA SER A 349 22.58 -18.34 -14.94
C SER A 349 22.78 -19.71 -14.29
N ARG A 350 23.97 -20.00 -13.76
CA ARG A 350 24.31 -21.32 -13.19
C ARG A 350 23.37 -21.73 -12.05
N PRO A 351 23.03 -20.84 -11.08
CA PRO A 351 22.09 -21.21 -10.02
C PRO A 351 20.72 -21.62 -10.55
N LEU A 352 20.27 -21.01 -11.66
CA LEU A 352 18.97 -21.36 -12.24
C LEU A 352 19.03 -22.68 -12.98
N CYS A 353 20.11 -22.91 -13.73
CA CYS A 353 20.35 -24.20 -14.38
C CYS A 353 20.46 -25.32 -13.34
N ASP A 354 21.17 -25.13 -12.23
CA ASP A 354 21.29 -26.11 -11.15
C ASP A 354 19.93 -26.45 -10.54
N VAL A 355 19.11 -25.44 -10.23
CA VAL A 355 17.78 -25.64 -9.66
C VAL A 355 16.86 -26.35 -10.66
N LEU A 356 16.89 -25.96 -11.94
CA LEU A 356 16.06 -26.57 -12.97
C LEU A 356 16.49 -28.00 -13.31
N SER A 357 17.79 -28.28 -13.35
CA SER A 357 18.32 -29.64 -13.50
C SER A 357 17.88 -30.54 -12.35
N ARG A 358 17.80 -30.05 -11.11
CA ARG A 358 17.23 -30.82 -9.99
C ARG A 358 15.71 -31.02 -10.08
N CYS A 359 15.00 -30.11 -10.73
CA CYS A 359 13.55 -30.18 -10.87
C CYS A 359 13.10 -31.05 -12.04
N LEU A 360 13.83 -31.00 -13.16
CA LEU A 360 13.47 -31.60 -14.44
C LEU A 360 14.36 -32.79 -14.81
N GLY A 361 15.60 -32.82 -14.32
CA GLY A 361 16.54 -33.92 -14.52
C GLY A 361 16.06 -35.15 -13.78
N GLY A 362 15.48 -36.09 -14.52
CA GLY A 362 14.95 -37.35 -14.01
C GLY A 362 16.01 -38.35 -13.52
N ASP A 363 17.27 -37.95 -13.43
CA ASP A 363 18.37 -38.76 -12.91
C ASP A 363 18.24 -38.86 -11.39
N ARG A 364 17.31 -39.74 -11.00
CA ARG A 364 17.07 -40.27 -9.66
C ARG A 364 18.23 -41.17 -9.25
N GLU A 365 19.43 -40.64 -9.12
CA GLU A 365 20.30 -41.24 -8.10
C GLU A 365 19.54 -41.12 -6.77
N GLU A 366 19.42 -42.24 -6.06
CA GLU A 366 18.50 -42.53 -4.95
C GLU A 366 18.75 -41.69 -3.69
N ASP A 367 18.91 -40.38 -3.83
CA ASP A 367 19.32 -39.49 -2.76
C ASP A 367 18.12 -38.93 -2.00
N HIS A 368 18.33 -38.76 -0.69
CA HIS A 368 17.31 -38.66 0.37
C HIS A 368 16.37 -37.44 0.32
N ASP A 369 16.38 -36.62 -0.73
CA ASP A 369 15.64 -35.36 -0.81
C ASP A 369 14.52 -35.34 -1.87
N SER A 370 13.94 -36.51 -2.18
CA SER A 370 12.81 -36.64 -3.12
C SER A 370 11.61 -35.74 -2.77
N HIS A 371 11.41 -35.40 -1.49
CA HIS A 371 10.35 -34.49 -1.09
C HIS A 371 10.67 -33.04 -1.49
N TYR A 372 11.92 -32.60 -1.31
CA TYR A 372 12.37 -31.26 -1.67
C TYR A 372 12.29 -31.02 -3.18
N THR A 373 12.79 -31.96 -3.97
CA THR A 373 12.71 -31.89 -5.44
C THR A 373 11.27 -31.88 -5.94
N SER A 374 10.37 -32.67 -5.34
CA SER A 374 8.93 -32.63 -5.64
C SER A 374 8.30 -31.28 -5.30
N MET A 375 8.66 -30.69 -4.15
CA MET A 375 8.19 -29.34 -3.78
C MET A 375 8.67 -28.27 -4.77
N LEU A 376 9.94 -28.33 -5.19
CA LEU A 376 10.50 -27.42 -6.17
C LEU A 376 9.80 -27.54 -7.53
N ALA A 377 9.62 -28.77 -8.03
CA ALA A 377 8.92 -29.02 -9.29
C ALA A 377 7.47 -28.52 -9.24
N ARG A 378 6.77 -28.76 -8.12
CA ARG A 378 5.42 -28.22 -7.90
C ARG A 378 5.42 -26.70 -7.90
N HIS A 379 6.35 -26.07 -7.19
CA HIS A 379 6.47 -24.61 -7.13
C HIS A 379 6.72 -24.01 -8.51
N TRP A 380 7.64 -24.60 -9.29
CA TRP A 380 7.91 -24.21 -10.68
C TRP A 380 6.64 -24.23 -11.53
N GLN A 381 5.86 -25.30 -11.43
CA GLN A 381 4.61 -25.47 -12.18
C GLN A 381 3.47 -24.57 -11.71
N THR A 382 3.37 -24.26 -10.41
CA THR A 382 2.26 -23.48 -9.87
C THR A 382 2.47 -21.98 -9.93
N GLU A 383 3.69 -21.50 -9.70
CA GLU A 383 3.97 -20.07 -9.62
C GLU A 383 4.28 -19.43 -10.98
N PHE A 384 4.88 -20.19 -11.90
CA PHE A 384 5.31 -19.66 -13.19
C PHE A 384 4.43 -20.22 -14.31
N PRO A 385 3.68 -19.37 -15.04
CA PRO A 385 2.97 -19.80 -16.24
C PRO A 385 3.95 -20.35 -17.29
N PRO A 386 3.53 -21.29 -18.18
CA PRO A 386 4.42 -21.89 -19.18
C PRO A 386 5.19 -20.89 -20.05
N ALA A 387 4.54 -19.77 -20.41
CA ALA A 387 5.21 -18.70 -21.16
C ALA A 387 6.33 -18.01 -20.37
N GLN A 388 6.20 -17.88 -19.05
CA GLN A 388 7.22 -17.33 -18.17
C GLN A 388 8.34 -18.33 -17.92
N GLN A 389 8.01 -19.62 -17.75
CA GLN A 389 8.98 -20.70 -17.65
C GLN A 389 9.91 -20.73 -18.86
N MET A 390 9.34 -20.78 -20.07
CA MET A 390 10.07 -20.71 -21.33
C MET A 390 10.94 -19.44 -21.40
N HIS A 391 10.39 -18.28 -21.04
CA HIS A 391 11.14 -17.03 -21.05
C HIS A 391 12.37 -17.06 -20.12
N LEU A 392 12.21 -17.55 -18.89
CA LEU A 392 13.29 -17.68 -17.92
C LEU A 392 14.37 -18.66 -18.39
N MET A 393 13.96 -19.79 -18.98
CA MET A 393 14.92 -20.75 -19.53
C MET A 393 15.70 -20.17 -20.71
N LEU A 394 15.03 -19.50 -21.66
CA LEU A 394 15.72 -18.82 -22.77
C LEU A 394 16.64 -17.69 -22.28
N HIS A 395 16.29 -17.03 -21.17
CA HIS A 395 17.14 -16.04 -20.53
C HIS A 395 18.39 -16.65 -19.93
N ALA A 396 18.28 -17.81 -19.28
CA ALA A 396 19.43 -18.57 -18.80
C ALA A 396 20.37 -18.98 -19.95
N VAL A 397 19.83 -19.53 -21.06
CA VAL A 397 20.63 -19.86 -22.26
C VAL A 397 21.34 -18.63 -22.81
N ALA A 398 20.63 -17.49 -22.89
CA ALA A 398 21.21 -16.25 -23.40
C ALA A 398 22.39 -15.77 -22.53
N VAL A 399 22.28 -15.88 -21.20
CA VAL A 399 23.37 -15.54 -20.27
C VAL A 399 24.54 -16.54 -20.41
N LEU A 400 24.29 -17.85 -20.42
CA LEU A 400 25.34 -18.87 -20.63
C LEU A 400 26.12 -18.64 -21.92
N ARG A 401 25.43 -18.31 -23.03
CA ARG A 401 26.08 -17.99 -24.31
C ARG A 401 26.88 -16.68 -24.26
N LEU A 402 26.48 -15.71 -23.42
CA LEU A 402 27.25 -14.48 -23.22
C LEU A 402 28.53 -14.74 -22.42
N ASP A 403 28.48 -15.69 -21.49
CA ASP A 403 29.63 -16.13 -20.68
C ASP A 403 30.49 -17.20 -21.39
N GLU A 404 30.27 -17.42 -22.70
CA GLU A 404 30.98 -18.40 -23.53
C GLU A 404 30.85 -19.86 -23.06
N GLN A 405 29.83 -20.17 -22.25
CA GLN A 405 29.54 -21.52 -21.75
C GLN A 405 28.66 -22.32 -22.71
N PHE A 406 29.13 -22.51 -23.95
CA PHE A 406 28.32 -23.09 -25.04
C PHE A 406 27.81 -24.51 -24.77
N GLU A 407 28.62 -25.37 -24.14
CA GLU A 407 28.23 -26.75 -23.81
C GLU A 407 27.01 -26.77 -22.88
N HIS A 408 27.08 -26.01 -21.78
CA HIS A 408 25.98 -25.90 -20.81
C HIS A 408 24.74 -25.25 -21.44
N ALA A 409 24.95 -24.27 -22.33
CA ALA A 409 23.86 -23.62 -23.05
C ALA A 409 23.13 -24.58 -23.99
N ASP A 410 23.86 -25.46 -24.68
CA ASP A 410 23.27 -26.43 -25.60
C ASP A 410 22.56 -27.57 -24.87
N ASP A 411 23.12 -28.08 -23.77
CA ASP A 411 22.46 -29.07 -22.90
C ASP A 411 21.14 -28.51 -22.37
N PHE A 412 21.17 -27.27 -21.87
CA PHE A 412 19.98 -26.62 -21.35
C PHE A 412 18.97 -26.26 -22.45
N LEU A 413 19.43 -25.95 -23.67
CA LEU A 413 18.55 -25.77 -24.83
C LEU A 413 17.84 -27.08 -25.22
N GLN A 414 18.49 -28.24 -25.06
CA GLN A 414 17.82 -29.53 -25.25
C GLN A 414 16.72 -29.75 -24.21
N LEU A 415 16.97 -29.36 -22.95
CA LEU A 415 15.94 -29.40 -21.91
C LEU A 415 14.73 -28.52 -22.26
N VAL A 416 14.96 -27.30 -22.76
CA VAL A 416 13.88 -26.41 -23.24
C VAL A 416 13.08 -27.05 -24.38
N ARG A 417 13.75 -27.76 -25.30
CA ARG A 417 13.08 -28.45 -26.42
C ARG A 417 12.21 -29.62 -25.97
N ILE A 418 12.58 -30.29 -24.87
CA ILE A 418 11.81 -31.38 -24.29
C ILE A 418 10.57 -30.84 -23.60
N GLU A 419 10.72 -29.80 -22.77
CA GLU A 419 9.60 -29.21 -22.01
C GLU A 419 8.64 -28.37 -22.87
N HIS A 420 9.15 -27.70 -23.92
CA HIS A 420 8.38 -26.77 -24.76
C HIS A 420 8.58 -27.06 -26.26
N PRO A 421 8.10 -28.20 -26.79
CA PRO A 421 8.30 -28.58 -28.19
C PRO A 421 7.70 -27.58 -29.20
N GLU A 422 6.62 -26.88 -28.82
CA GLU A 422 5.95 -25.86 -29.62
C GLU A 422 6.81 -24.61 -29.90
N ALA A 423 7.84 -24.37 -29.08
CA ALA A 423 8.68 -23.18 -29.18
C ALA A 423 9.80 -23.30 -30.23
N LYS A 424 10.04 -24.50 -30.79
CA LYS A 424 11.22 -24.83 -31.58
C LYS A 424 11.56 -23.84 -32.70
N LEU A 425 10.55 -23.30 -33.39
CA LEU A 425 10.73 -22.38 -34.52
C LEU A 425 11.01 -20.92 -34.10
N LYS A 426 10.78 -20.55 -32.83
CA LYS A 426 10.88 -19.16 -32.34
C LYS A 426 12.03 -18.92 -31.37
N MET A 427 12.71 -19.96 -30.88
CA MET A 427 13.73 -19.82 -29.82
C MET A 427 14.95 -18.99 -30.25
N GLU A 428 15.62 -19.31 -31.36
CA GLU A 428 16.85 -18.62 -31.78
C GLU A 428 16.70 -17.09 -31.96
N PRO A 429 15.66 -16.57 -32.66
CA PRO A 429 15.49 -15.11 -32.75
C PRO A 429 15.18 -14.47 -31.39
N GLU A 430 14.49 -15.17 -30.49
CA GLU A 430 14.23 -14.69 -29.13
C GLU A 430 15.50 -14.65 -28.28
N ILE A 431 16.33 -15.71 -28.31
CA ILE A 431 17.64 -15.76 -27.63
C ILE A 431 18.52 -14.62 -28.13
N ALA A 432 18.65 -14.44 -29.45
CA ALA A 432 19.44 -13.36 -30.03
C ALA A 432 18.90 -11.96 -29.67
N SER A 433 17.57 -11.80 -29.59
CA SER A 433 16.93 -10.57 -29.09
C SER A 433 17.25 -10.31 -27.62
N MET A 434 17.29 -11.37 -26.81
CA MET A 434 17.53 -11.29 -25.38
C MET A 434 19.00 -11.00 -25.08
N MET A 435 19.94 -11.65 -25.76
CA MET A 435 21.38 -11.35 -25.67
C MET A 435 21.66 -9.88 -26.00
N ARG A 436 21.03 -9.33 -27.05
CA ARG A 436 21.14 -7.90 -27.38
C ARG A 436 20.65 -7.00 -26.24
N ARG A 437 19.53 -7.35 -25.62
CA ARG A 437 18.98 -6.62 -24.46
C ARG A 437 19.87 -6.72 -23.21
N ILE A 438 20.48 -7.89 -22.95
CA ILE A 438 21.41 -8.06 -21.81
C ILE A 438 22.69 -7.25 -22.03
N ARG A 439 23.31 -7.36 -23.22
CA ARG A 439 24.51 -6.57 -23.56
C ARG A 439 24.27 -5.07 -23.47
N SER A 440 23.14 -4.60 -24.02
CA SER A 440 22.76 -3.19 -23.95
C SER A 440 22.63 -2.69 -22.51
N ARG A 441 22.07 -3.50 -21.60
CA ARG A 441 21.99 -3.19 -20.16
C ARG A 441 23.35 -3.14 -19.48
N CYS A 442 24.20 -4.14 -19.72
CA CYS A 442 25.53 -4.20 -19.11
C CYS A 442 26.43 -3.05 -19.56
N LEU A 443 26.40 -2.70 -20.85
CA LEU A 443 27.19 -1.60 -21.42
C LEU A 443 26.70 -0.22 -20.95
N GLY A 444 25.39 -0.02 -20.82
CA GLY A 444 24.83 1.24 -20.32
C GLY A 444 25.37 1.62 -18.94
N MET A 445 25.44 0.65 -18.03
CA MET A 445 25.97 0.90 -16.68
C MET A 445 27.50 1.09 -16.63
N GLN A 446 28.24 0.48 -17.56
CA GLN A 446 29.69 0.69 -17.64
C GLN A 446 30.03 2.12 -18.10
N LEU A 447 29.24 2.68 -19.01
CA LEU A 447 29.38 4.08 -19.44
C LEU A 447 29.02 5.04 -18.30
N GLU A 448 27.90 4.82 -17.60
CA GLU A 448 27.52 5.66 -16.44
C GLU A 448 28.60 5.65 -15.35
N ARG A 449 29.17 4.49 -15.01
CA ARG A 449 30.29 4.41 -14.07
C ARG A 449 31.52 5.18 -14.53
N SER A 450 31.81 5.17 -15.83
CA SER A 450 32.97 5.88 -16.38
C SER A 450 32.78 7.39 -16.23
N ASP A 451 31.59 7.90 -16.55
CA ASP A 451 31.24 9.32 -16.40
C ASP A 451 31.26 9.77 -14.93
N GLU A 452 30.77 8.95 -14.00
CA GLU A 452 30.83 9.23 -12.55
C GLU A 452 32.28 9.30 -12.05
N THR A 453 33.13 8.35 -12.45
CA THR A 453 34.55 8.39 -12.07
C THR A 453 35.30 9.59 -12.65
N GLU A 454 34.98 10.01 -13.87
CA GLU A 454 35.55 11.24 -14.45
C GLU A 454 35.07 12.50 -13.72
N GLN A 455 33.78 12.57 -13.36
CA GLN A 455 33.24 13.69 -12.59
C GLN A 455 33.84 13.77 -11.17
N GLU A 456 34.01 12.63 -10.48
CA GLU A 456 34.67 12.58 -9.18
C GLU A 456 36.15 12.99 -9.28
N LEU A 457 36.88 12.51 -10.29
CA LEU A 457 38.28 12.92 -10.53
C LEU A 457 38.39 14.42 -10.84
N MET A 458 37.48 14.97 -11.65
CA MET A 458 37.44 16.40 -11.98
C MET A 458 37.03 17.26 -10.77
N GLY A 459 36.13 16.78 -9.92
CA GLY A 459 35.74 17.40 -8.66
C GLY A 459 36.90 17.44 -7.66
N ALA A 460 37.54 16.30 -7.41
CA ALA A 460 38.70 16.19 -6.53
C ALA A 460 39.89 17.05 -7.01
N SER A 461 40.11 17.12 -8.33
CA SER A 461 41.15 17.98 -8.92
C SER A 461 40.84 19.48 -8.75
N ARG A 462 39.56 19.88 -8.76
CA ARG A 462 39.14 21.25 -8.45
C ARG A 462 39.30 21.58 -6.98
N GLU A 463 38.95 20.69 -6.06
CA GLU A 463 39.15 20.90 -4.62
C GLU A 463 40.64 20.97 -4.25
N ALA A 464 41.48 20.12 -4.85
CA ALA A 464 42.94 20.20 -4.67
C ALA A 464 43.55 21.52 -5.17
N ARG A 465 42.88 22.23 -6.09
CA ARG A 465 43.31 23.54 -6.59
C ARG A 465 42.93 24.72 -5.69
N ILE A 466 41.93 24.55 -4.82
CA ILE A 466 41.44 25.62 -3.93
C ILE A 466 42.25 25.71 -2.63
N VAL A 467 42.98 24.64 -2.24
CA VAL A 467 43.78 24.61 -1.00
C VAL A 467 45.17 25.26 -1.13
N ASN A 468 45.58 25.67 -2.34
CA ASN A 468 46.90 26.30 -2.58
C ASN A 468 46.78 27.77 -3.00
N THR A 469 46.23 28.62 -2.13
CA THR A 469 46.41 30.08 -2.20
C THR A 469 47.24 30.58 -1.01
N PRO A 470 48.43 31.17 -1.23
CA PRO A 470 49.22 31.78 -0.16
C PRO A 470 48.88 33.28 0.01
N HIS A 471 49.08 33.78 1.24
CA HIS A 471 48.97 35.17 1.75
C HIS A 471 47.57 35.63 2.20
N THR A 472 47.35 36.22 3.39
CA THR A 472 48.10 37.32 4.07
C THR A 472 47.71 37.39 5.59
N PRO A 473 48.21 38.32 6.45
CA PRO A 473 48.60 38.04 7.84
C PRO A 473 47.66 38.60 8.93
N LEU A 474 47.91 38.12 10.15
CA LEU A 474 47.51 38.57 11.51
C LEU A 474 46.73 39.89 11.67
N PRO A 475 45.80 39.91 12.66
CA PRO A 475 46.09 40.73 13.83
C PRO A 475 45.70 40.11 15.18
N GLY A 476 46.38 40.55 16.23
CA GLY A 476 45.73 40.88 17.51
C GLY A 476 45.57 39.76 18.54
N LYS A 477 46.55 39.68 19.44
CA LYS A 477 46.45 39.07 20.77
C LYS A 477 45.29 39.67 21.57
N ASN A 478 44.56 38.82 22.31
CA ASN A 478 43.99 38.99 23.66
C ASN A 478 43.45 37.60 24.05
N ALA A 479 44.15 36.81 24.88
CA ALA A 479 44.13 36.80 26.34
C ALA A 479 42.82 36.23 26.93
N GLU A 480 43.00 35.10 27.64
CA GLU A 480 42.22 34.56 28.77
C GLU A 480 41.04 33.60 28.52
N GLY A 481 41.20 32.40 29.11
CA GLY A 481 40.12 31.56 29.65
C GLY A 481 39.54 30.49 28.73
N ASP A 482 39.99 29.25 28.81
CA ASP A 482 39.32 28.25 29.66
C ASP A 482 39.97 26.86 29.56
N VAL A 483 40.07 26.25 30.72
CA VAL A 483 40.63 24.93 31.00
C VAL A 483 39.48 23.91 31.01
N SER A 484 39.78 22.66 30.66
CA SER A 484 39.01 21.45 31.02
C SER A 484 37.86 20.99 30.10
N ILE A 485 38.19 20.43 28.92
CA ILE A 485 37.30 19.45 28.23
C ILE A 485 38.09 18.24 27.67
N GLU A 486 39.37 18.36 27.33
CA GLU A 486 40.12 17.23 26.74
C GLU A 486 40.58 16.15 27.74
N GLU A 487 40.66 16.47 29.05
CA GLU A 487 41.10 15.52 30.07
C GLU A 487 39.98 14.57 30.52
N GLU A 488 38.70 14.95 30.34
CA GLU A 488 37.55 14.10 30.69
C GLU A 488 37.23 13.05 29.61
N MET A 489 37.58 13.32 28.34
CA MET A 489 37.41 12.36 27.23
C MET A 489 38.46 11.23 27.24
N LEU A 490 39.67 11.48 27.75
CA LEU A 490 40.70 10.45 27.86
C LEU A 490 40.47 9.49 29.05
N GLU A 491 39.87 9.98 30.13
CA GLU A 491 39.55 9.17 31.33
C GLU A 491 38.40 8.18 31.06
N ALA A 492 37.42 8.56 30.23
CA ALA A 492 36.31 7.69 29.81
C ALA A 492 36.77 6.52 28.92
N SER A 493 37.82 6.72 28.11
CA SER A 493 38.38 5.68 27.23
C SER A 493 39.21 4.63 27.99
N ARG A 494 39.79 5.01 29.15
CA ARG A 494 40.53 4.08 30.03
C ARG A 494 39.60 3.16 30.83
N ARG A 495 38.41 3.60 31.22
CA ARG A 495 37.43 2.77 31.96
C ARG A 495 36.77 1.68 31.11
N SER A 496 36.73 1.83 29.78
CA SER A 496 36.16 0.84 28.86
C SER A 496 37.07 -0.39 28.63
N ARG A 497 38.38 -0.28 28.85
CA ARG A 497 39.33 -1.40 28.64
C ARG A 497 39.54 -2.33 29.84
N ALA A 498 39.09 -1.95 31.04
CA ALA A 498 39.27 -2.77 32.24
C ALA A 498 38.16 -3.83 32.49
N ALA A 499 37.05 -3.79 31.73
CA ALA A 499 35.90 -4.69 31.93
C ALA A 499 35.86 -5.93 31.01
N LYS A 500 36.94 -6.23 30.27
CA LYS A 500 37.00 -7.35 29.30
C LYS A 500 37.88 -8.55 29.72
N SER A 501 38.30 -8.63 30.97
CA SER A 501 39.02 -9.79 31.50
C SER A 501 38.34 -10.35 32.76
N SER A 502 37.19 -11.01 32.58
CA SER A 502 36.73 -11.99 33.58
C SER A 502 36.30 -13.27 32.85
N SER A 503 37.14 -14.29 33.00
CA SER A 503 36.96 -15.68 32.60
C SER A 503 35.63 -16.25 33.10
N PHE A 504 34.85 -16.87 32.21
CA PHE A 504 33.78 -17.79 32.57
C PHE A 504 34.30 -19.23 32.58
N PRO A 505 33.89 -20.07 33.56
CA PRO A 505 34.27 -21.47 33.63
C PRO A 505 33.40 -22.34 32.69
N THR A 506 34.02 -23.36 32.11
CA THR A 506 33.42 -24.44 31.34
C THR A 506 32.55 -25.34 32.23
N PRO A 507 31.32 -25.74 31.80
CA PRO A 507 30.59 -26.82 32.44
C PRO A 507 31.00 -28.16 31.83
N GLY A 508 31.44 -29.07 32.70
CA GLY A 508 31.67 -30.47 32.37
C GLY A 508 30.35 -31.24 32.19
N TYR A 509 30.34 -32.12 31.19
CA TYR A 509 29.28 -33.10 30.96
C TYR A 509 29.53 -34.34 31.83
N VAL A 510 28.50 -34.77 32.57
CA VAL A 510 28.25 -36.15 32.98
C VAL A 510 26.93 -36.55 32.35
#